data_AF-A0A6G3UF29-F1
#
_entry.id   AF-A0A6G3UF29-F1
#
_cell.length_a   1.000
_cell.length_b   1.000
_cell.length_c   1.000
_cell.angle_alpha   90.00
_cell.angle_beta   90.00
_cell.angle_gamma   90.00
#
_symmetry.space_group_name_H-M   'P 1'
#
loop_
_entity.id
_entity.type
_entity.pdbx_description
1 polymer ?
#
loop_
_entity_poly.entity_id
_entity_poly.type
_entity_poly.pdbx_seq_one_letter_code
_entity_poly.pdbx_strand_id
1 'polypeptide(L)'
;MTMTKERDNPTTEAGVDSIPVDVECIREGLIHALELPLAMTTREAIDANIRQVRGHLNLLMGEDLGYDSDVAVRELFRQAYALLDLGRRPIVSSPAFEAFAYLRETARIAQHFLDVFVRLRNVRSHHSESPGHPVQASGLIASNPAAN
;
A
#
# COMPACT_ATOMS: atom_id res chain seq x y z
N MET A 1 -11.58 -43.66 33.01
CA MET A 1 -12.07 -42.37 33.52
C MET A 1 -11.16 -41.30 32.97
N THR A 2 -11.75 -40.34 32.27
CA THR A 2 -11.18 -39.25 31.48
C THR A 2 -10.36 -38.25 32.30
N MET A 3 -9.34 -37.64 31.70
CA MET A 3 -9.40 -36.22 31.28
C MET A 3 -8.02 -35.76 30.78
N THR A 4 -7.89 -35.77 29.45
CA THR A 4 -6.94 -34.95 28.70
C THR A 4 -7.31 -33.49 28.97
N LYS A 5 -6.47 -32.75 29.69
CA LYS A 5 -6.63 -31.29 29.82
C LYS A 5 -5.91 -30.63 28.66
N GLU A 6 -6.63 -30.54 27.55
CA GLU A 6 -6.42 -29.62 26.45
C GLU A 6 -6.27 -28.22 27.06
N ARG A 7 -5.06 -27.64 26.94
CA ARG A 7 -4.88 -26.22 27.18
C ARG A 7 -5.11 -25.57 25.84
N ASP A 8 -6.34 -25.11 25.64
CA ASP A 8 -6.67 -24.05 24.72
C ASP A 8 -5.68 -22.90 24.96
N ASN A 9 -4.73 -22.76 24.04
CA ASN A 9 -3.99 -21.53 23.89
C ASN A 9 -4.96 -20.59 23.17
N PRO A 10 -5.47 -19.52 23.80
CA PRO A 10 -6.11 -18.48 23.03
C PRO A 10 -5.01 -17.88 22.15
N THR A 11 -5.01 -18.26 20.87
CA THR A 11 -4.48 -17.41 19.82
C THR A 11 -5.28 -16.11 19.93
N THR A 12 -4.78 -15.20 20.76
CA THR A 12 -5.10 -13.80 20.66
C THR A 12 -4.65 -13.44 19.27
N GLU A 13 -5.59 -13.44 18.32
CA GLU A 13 -5.54 -12.60 17.16
C GLU A 13 -5.50 -11.17 17.68
N ALA A 14 -4.32 -10.77 18.15
CA ALA A 14 -3.95 -9.39 18.14
C ALA A 14 -4.04 -9.04 16.67
N GLY A 15 -5.19 -8.48 16.28
CA GLY A 15 -5.29 -7.66 15.09
C GLY A 15 -4.05 -6.79 15.15
N VAL A 16 -3.08 -7.12 14.30
CA VAL A 16 -1.92 -6.29 14.12
C VAL A 16 -2.55 -5.03 13.57
N ASP A 17 -2.84 -4.08 14.47
CA ASP A 17 -3.10 -2.71 14.13
C ASP A 17 -1.84 -2.28 13.40
N SER A 18 -1.84 -2.52 12.09
CA SER A 18 -0.74 -2.21 11.20
C SER A 18 -0.51 -0.74 11.38
N ILE A 19 0.69 -0.39 11.85
CA ILE A 19 1.11 1.00 12.00
C ILE A 19 0.75 1.69 10.68
N PRO A 20 -0.06 2.74 10.72
CA PRO A 20 -0.56 3.36 9.51
C PRO A 20 0.62 3.78 8.63
N VAL A 21 0.54 3.44 7.36
CA VAL A 21 1.54 3.85 6.35
C VAL A 21 1.65 5.36 6.36
N ASP A 22 2.81 5.87 6.76
CA ASP A 22 3.13 7.29 6.74
C ASP A 22 3.41 7.72 5.29
N VAL A 23 2.36 8.18 4.61
CA VAL A 23 2.39 8.59 3.20
C VAL A 23 3.37 9.73 2.96
N GLU A 24 3.42 10.71 3.86
CA GLU A 24 4.25 11.91 3.67
C GLU A 24 5.72 11.58 3.89
N CYS A 25 6.05 10.79 4.92
CA CYS A 25 7.42 10.31 5.12
C CYS A 25 7.93 9.51 3.89
N ILE A 26 7.09 8.62 3.35
CA ILE A 26 7.46 7.86 2.15
C ILE A 26 7.62 8.80 0.95
N ARG A 27 6.67 9.72 0.74
CA ARG A 27 6.71 10.68 -0.37
C ARG A 27 7.99 11.51 -0.34
N GLU A 28 8.36 12.08 0.81
CA GLU A 28 9.58 12.85 0.98
C GLU A 28 10.83 12.02 0.70
N GLY A 29 10.88 10.78 1.21
CA GLY A 29 11.98 9.85 0.94
C GLY A 29 12.14 9.52 -0.54
N LEU A 30 11.03 9.34 -1.26
CA LEU A 30 11.03 9.08 -2.70
C LEU A 30 11.44 10.33 -3.51
N ILE A 31 10.95 11.51 -3.16
CA ILE A 31 11.35 12.78 -3.79
C ILE A 31 12.86 12.98 -3.62
N HIS A 32 13.37 12.81 -2.39
CA HIS A 32 14.80 12.90 -2.11
C HIS A 32 15.61 11.94 -3.00
N ALA A 33 15.20 10.67 -3.08
CA ALA A 33 15.85 9.67 -3.93
C ALA A 33 15.82 10.04 -5.43
N LEU A 34 14.72 10.64 -5.90
CA LEU A 34 14.51 11.06 -7.28
C LEU A 34 15.16 12.43 -7.62
N GLU A 35 15.59 13.20 -6.64
CA GLU A 35 16.25 14.48 -6.87
C GLU A 35 17.77 14.42 -6.66
N LEU A 36 18.29 13.36 -6.02
CA LEU A 36 19.71 13.14 -5.79
C LEU A 36 20.57 13.24 -7.08
N PRO A 37 21.51 14.20 -7.19
CA PRO A 37 22.38 14.30 -8.36
C PRO A 37 23.55 13.31 -8.27
N LEU A 38 23.72 12.45 -9.29
CA LEU A 38 24.78 11.43 -9.32
C LEU A 38 26.18 12.03 -9.11
N ALA A 39 26.48 13.17 -9.74
CA ALA A 39 27.81 13.80 -9.69
C ALA A 39 28.25 14.23 -8.28
N MET A 40 27.31 14.42 -7.34
CA MET A 40 27.60 14.87 -5.97
C MET A 40 27.26 13.81 -4.92
N THR A 41 26.82 12.61 -5.33
CA THR A 41 26.39 11.57 -4.40
C THR A 41 27.46 10.49 -4.28
N THR A 42 27.87 10.18 -3.05
CA THR A 42 28.83 9.09 -2.82
C THR A 42 28.17 7.72 -2.99
N ARG A 43 28.98 6.68 -3.17
CA ARG A 43 28.44 5.33 -3.32
C ARG A 43 27.70 4.87 -2.06
N GLU A 44 28.24 5.22 -0.90
CA GLU A 44 27.66 4.87 0.41
C GLU A 44 26.29 5.54 0.60
N ALA A 45 26.16 6.79 0.16
CA ALA A 45 24.89 7.51 0.18
C ALA A 45 23.86 6.90 -0.77
N ILE A 46 24.29 6.44 -1.96
CA ILE A 46 23.42 5.69 -2.89
C ILE A 46 22.92 4.40 -2.22
N ASP A 47 23.82 3.61 -1.62
CA ASP A 47 23.45 2.36 -0.98
C ASP A 47 22.50 2.56 0.23
N ALA A 48 22.67 3.65 0.99
CA ALA A 48 21.76 4.02 2.06
C ALA A 48 20.35 4.34 1.52
N ASN A 49 20.26 5.13 0.45
CA ASN A 49 19.01 5.45 -0.21
C ASN A 49 18.34 4.21 -0.81
N ILE A 50 19.11 3.28 -1.40
CA ILE A 50 18.58 2.00 -1.89
C ILE A 50 17.91 1.23 -0.75
N ARG A 51 18.55 1.14 0.42
CA ARG A 51 17.95 0.44 1.58
C ARG A 51 16.65 1.09 2.03
N GLN A 52 16.63 2.42 2.12
CA GLN A 52 15.44 3.18 2.52
C GLN A 52 14.28 2.99 1.52
N VAL A 53 14.53 3.25 0.23
CA VAL A 53 13.50 3.13 -0.82
C VAL A 53 12.97 1.71 -0.94
N ARG A 54 13.82 0.68 -0.81
CA ARG A 54 13.36 -0.71 -0.78
C ARG A 54 12.49 -1.01 0.45
N GLY A 55 12.80 -0.40 1.60
CA GLY A 55 11.96 -0.47 2.79
C GLY A 55 10.57 0.09 2.54
N HIS A 56 10.48 1.28 1.93
CA HIS A 56 9.21 1.89 1.53
C HIS A 56 8.44 1.03 0.52
N LEU A 57 9.14 0.48 -0.50
CA LEU A 57 8.52 -0.41 -1.48
C LEU A 57 7.93 -1.66 -0.82
N ASN A 58 8.68 -2.33 0.05
CA ASN A 58 8.21 -3.52 0.76
C ASN A 58 7.01 -3.22 1.65
N LEU A 59 7.01 -2.07 2.34
CA LEU A 59 5.87 -1.63 3.15
C LEU A 59 4.61 -1.48 2.28
N LEU A 60 4.73 -0.77 1.15
CA LEU A 60 3.60 -0.54 0.24
C LEU A 60 3.09 -1.82 -0.41
N MET A 61 4.00 -2.75 -0.77
CA MET A 61 3.63 -4.05 -1.32
C MET A 61 2.90 -4.95 -0.31
N GLY A 62 3.06 -4.68 1.00
CA GLY A 62 2.35 -5.39 2.06
C GLY A 62 0.88 -4.94 2.23
N GLU A 63 0.50 -3.81 1.62
CA GLU A 63 -0.87 -3.30 1.69
C GLU A 63 -1.80 -3.99 0.69
N ASP A 64 -3.09 -4.01 1.01
CA ASP A 64 -4.13 -4.45 0.07
C ASP A 64 -4.37 -3.39 -1.00
N LEU A 65 -3.69 -3.58 -2.13
CA LEU A 65 -3.72 -2.72 -3.31
C LEU A 65 -4.58 -3.28 -4.45
N GLY A 66 -5.33 -4.36 -4.23
CA GLY A 66 -6.16 -4.97 -5.28
C GLY A 66 -5.37 -5.79 -6.31
N TYR A 67 -4.29 -6.45 -5.90
CA TYR A 67 -3.46 -7.31 -6.77
C TYR A 67 -4.28 -8.36 -7.56
N ASP A 68 -5.31 -8.94 -6.92
CA ASP A 68 -6.15 -9.96 -7.54
C ASP A 68 -7.16 -9.37 -8.54
N SER A 69 -7.49 -8.09 -8.41
CA SER A 69 -8.60 -7.45 -9.14
C SER A 69 -8.15 -6.55 -10.28
N ASP A 70 -6.95 -5.95 -10.20
CA ASP A 70 -6.45 -4.98 -11.18
C ASP A 70 -5.20 -5.52 -11.89
N VAL A 71 -5.30 -5.72 -13.22
CA VAL A 71 -4.21 -6.21 -14.06
C VAL A 71 -3.01 -5.25 -14.06
N ALA A 72 -3.25 -3.94 -13.99
CA ALA A 72 -2.17 -2.95 -13.92
C ALA A 72 -1.43 -3.04 -12.58
N VAL A 73 -2.14 -3.26 -11.47
CA VAL A 73 -1.52 -3.50 -10.16
C VAL A 73 -0.72 -4.79 -10.18
N ARG A 74 -1.24 -5.87 -10.78
CA ARG A 74 -0.51 -7.13 -10.91
C ARG A 74 0.81 -6.98 -11.67
N GLU A 75 0.79 -6.22 -12.76
CA GLU A 75 1.99 -5.91 -13.54
C GLU A 75 2.98 -5.07 -12.74
N LEU A 76 2.50 -4.11 -11.95
CA LEU A 76 3.33 -3.32 -11.05
C LEU A 76 4.02 -4.19 -9.97
N PHE A 77 3.30 -5.16 -9.39
CA PHE A 77 3.90 -6.15 -8.49
C PHE A 77 4.95 -7.02 -9.18
N ARG A 78 4.69 -7.46 -10.42
CA ARG A 78 5.68 -8.22 -11.21
C ARG A 78 6.99 -7.44 -11.40
N GLN A 79 6.89 -6.15 -11.69
CA GLN A 79 8.04 -5.26 -11.81
C GLN A 79 8.80 -5.11 -10.49
N ALA A 80 8.07 -4.93 -9.38
CA ALA A 80 8.69 -4.83 -8.06
C ALA A 80 9.39 -6.13 -7.64
N TYR A 81 8.77 -7.30 -7.85
CA TYR A 81 9.42 -8.58 -7.58
C TYR A 81 10.69 -8.76 -8.42
N ALA A 82 10.69 -8.36 -9.69
CA ALA A 82 11.88 -8.39 -10.53
C ALA A 82 13.00 -7.48 -10.00
N LEU A 83 12.68 -6.33 -9.42
CA LEU A 83 13.67 -5.43 -8.79
C LEU A 83 14.18 -5.93 -7.44
N LEU A 84 13.32 -6.57 -6.66
CA LEU A 84 13.64 -7.09 -5.34
C LEU A 84 14.41 -8.40 -5.38
N ASP A 85 14.42 -9.08 -6.54
CA ASP A 85 15.25 -10.24 -6.80
C ASP A 85 16.72 -9.96 -6.47
N LEU A 86 17.32 -10.90 -5.73
CA LEU A 86 18.69 -10.77 -5.24
C LEU A 86 19.70 -10.65 -6.39
N GLY A 87 19.40 -11.25 -7.54
CA GLY A 87 20.26 -11.18 -8.73
C GLY A 87 20.33 -9.79 -9.37
N ARG A 88 19.34 -8.92 -9.12
CA ARG A 88 19.32 -7.55 -9.64
C ARG A 88 19.91 -6.51 -8.69
N ARG A 89 20.14 -6.89 -7.42
CA ARG A 89 20.62 -5.97 -6.41
C ARG A 89 22.08 -5.58 -6.68
N PRO A 90 22.43 -4.28 -6.71
CA PRO A 90 23.81 -3.84 -6.74
C PRO A 90 24.57 -4.38 -5.54
N ILE A 91 25.75 -4.95 -5.80
CA ILE A 91 26.68 -5.42 -4.77
C ILE A 91 27.78 -4.40 -4.53
N VAL A 92 28.66 -4.67 -3.57
CA VAL A 92 29.77 -3.79 -3.19
C VAL A 92 30.71 -3.50 -4.37
N SER A 93 30.88 -4.46 -5.28
CA SER A 93 31.70 -4.30 -6.48
C SER A 93 30.95 -3.69 -7.68
N SER A 94 29.63 -3.48 -7.60
CA SER A 94 28.89 -2.83 -8.68
C SER A 94 29.37 -1.38 -8.84
N PRO A 95 29.53 -0.86 -10.06
CA PRO A 95 29.81 0.55 -10.29
C PRO A 95 28.76 1.49 -9.68
N ALA A 96 29.18 2.69 -9.28
CA ALA A 96 28.27 3.67 -8.66
C ALA A 96 27.11 4.07 -9.58
N PHE A 97 27.34 4.17 -10.90
CA PHE A 97 26.29 4.51 -11.86
C PHE A 97 25.21 3.42 -11.94
N GLU A 98 25.58 2.13 -11.82
CA GLU A 98 24.61 1.03 -11.85
C GLU A 98 23.73 1.02 -10.59
N ALA A 99 24.34 1.23 -9.42
CA ALA A 99 23.57 1.35 -8.19
C ALA A 99 22.67 2.58 -8.18
N PHE A 100 23.14 3.69 -8.74
CA PHE A 100 22.30 4.87 -8.91
C PHE A 100 21.12 4.61 -9.86
N ALA A 101 21.34 3.91 -10.98
CA ALA A 101 20.27 3.51 -11.88
C ALA A 101 19.24 2.61 -11.18
N TYR A 102 19.72 1.62 -10.42
CA TYR A 102 18.87 0.76 -9.59
C TYR A 102 18.05 1.56 -8.56
N LEU A 103 18.67 2.53 -7.88
CA LEU A 103 18.00 3.43 -6.95
C LEU A 103 16.86 4.18 -7.65
N ARG A 104 17.13 4.80 -8.82
CA ARG A 104 16.11 5.57 -9.55
C ARG A 104 14.94 4.70 -9.97
N GLU A 105 15.23 3.50 -10.47
CA GLU A 105 14.18 2.59 -10.91
C GLU A 105 13.32 2.09 -9.74
N THR A 106 13.96 1.74 -8.63
CA THR A 106 13.25 1.33 -7.41
C THR A 106 12.38 2.47 -6.87
N ALA A 107 12.87 3.72 -6.90
CA ALA A 107 12.12 4.87 -6.43
C ALA A 107 10.89 5.18 -7.31
N ARG A 108 10.99 5.03 -8.64
CA ARG A 108 9.84 5.20 -9.56
C ARG A 108 8.77 4.15 -9.32
N ILE A 109 9.16 2.88 -9.18
CA ILE A 109 8.20 1.81 -8.91
C ILE A 109 7.54 2.04 -7.53
N ALA A 110 8.30 2.38 -6.50
CA ALA A 110 7.75 2.72 -5.20
C ALA A 110 6.78 3.92 -5.24
N GLN A 111 7.06 4.93 -6.08
CA GLN A 111 6.15 6.07 -6.30
C GLN A 111 4.82 5.61 -6.91
N HIS A 112 4.84 4.72 -7.90
CA HIS A 112 3.61 4.15 -8.46
C HIS A 112 2.80 3.35 -7.44
N PHE A 113 3.48 2.60 -6.58
CA PHE A 113 2.82 1.91 -5.45
C PHE A 113 2.16 2.91 -4.50
N LEU A 114 2.85 4.00 -4.16
CA LEU A 114 2.31 5.04 -3.28
C LEU A 114 1.07 5.72 -3.90
N ASP A 115 1.09 6.01 -5.20
CA ASP A 115 -0.04 6.61 -5.91
C ASP A 115 -1.26 5.69 -5.90
N VAL A 116 -1.08 4.39 -6.13
CA VAL A 116 -2.16 3.39 -6.03
C VAL A 116 -2.70 3.32 -4.61
N PHE A 117 -1.82 3.29 -3.61
CA PHE A 117 -2.20 3.26 -2.19
C PHE A 117 -3.06 4.47 -1.82
N VAL A 118 -2.61 5.68 -2.12
CA VAL A 118 -3.33 6.93 -1.83
C VAL A 118 -4.68 6.95 -2.56
N ARG A 119 -4.72 6.57 -3.84
CA ARG A 119 -5.96 6.49 -4.61
C ARG A 119 -6.98 5.56 -3.97
N LEU A 120 -6.57 4.36 -3.54
CA LEU A 120 -7.45 3.38 -2.91
C LEU A 120 -7.95 3.82 -1.54
N ARG A 121 -7.10 4.49 -0.75
CA ARG A 121 -7.50 5.04 0.56
C ARG A 121 -8.52 6.17 0.38
N ASN A 122 -8.35 7.05 -0.61
CA ASN A 122 -9.31 8.11 -0.91
C ASN A 122 -10.69 7.55 -1.33
N VAL A 123 -10.71 6.51 -2.18
CA VAL A 123 -11.98 5.85 -2.59
C VAL A 123 -12.70 5.22 -1.39
N ARG A 124 -11.96 4.55 -0.48
CA ARG A 124 -12.53 3.93 0.72
C ARG A 124 -13.11 4.96 1.71
N SER A 125 -12.45 6.11 1.86
CA SER A 125 -12.96 7.21 2.68
C SER A 125 -14.30 7.76 2.18
N HIS A 126 -14.50 7.86 0.86
CA HIS A 126 -15.77 8.31 0.27
C HIS A 126 -16.90 7.27 0.35
N HIS A 127 -16.61 5.97 0.48
CA HIS A 127 -17.65 4.93 0.60
C HIS A 127 -18.22 4.80 2.02
N SER A 128 -17.61 5.47 3.01
CA SER A 128 -18.06 5.49 4.40
C SER A 128 -19.15 6.54 4.68
N GLU A 129 -19.49 7.40 3.71
CA GLU A 129 -20.62 8.34 3.77
C GLU A 129 -21.78 7.87 2.88
N SER A 130 -22.40 6.75 3.20
CA SER A 130 -23.71 6.41 2.60
C SER A 130 -24.82 7.07 3.43
N PRO A 131 -25.60 8.02 2.88
CA PRO A 131 -26.70 8.63 3.60
C PRO A 131 -27.78 7.58 3.81
N GLY A 132 -28.16 7.40 5.08
CA GLY A 132 -29.23 6.51 5.47
C GLY A 132 -30.47 6.72 4.62
N HIS A 133 -31.03 5.61 4.14
CA HIS A 133 -32.35 5.54 3.54
C HIS A 133 -33.38 6.38 4.34
N PRO A 134 -34.12 7.30 3.72
CA PRO A 134 -35.42 7.66 4.26
C PRO A 134 -36.34 6.45 4.04
N VAL A 135 -36.63 5.75 5.13
CA VAL A 135 -37.67 4.73 5.19
C VAL A 135 -38.97 5.33 4.68
N GLN A 136 -39.54 4.71 3.65
CA GLN A 136 -40.87 5.01 3.15
C GLN A 136 -41.91 4.77 4.25
N ALA A 137 -42.65 5.80 4.63
CA ALA A 137 -43.91 5.65 5.35
C ALA A 137 -45.04 5.47 4.33
N SER A 138 -45.19 4.25 3.81
CA SER A 138 -46.45 3.82 3.18
C SER A 138 -47.51 3.63 4.26
N GLY A 139 -48.23 4.71 4.58
CA GLY A 139 -49.44 4.68 5.39
C GLY A 139 -50.67 4.76 4.48
N LEU A 140 -51.22 3.59 4.15
CA LEU A 140 -52.45 3.41 3.38
C LEU A 140 -53.68 3.69 4.27
N ILE A 141 -54.71 4.28 3.64
CA ILE A 141 -56.17 4.19 3.92
C ILE A 141 -56.80 5.24 4.87
N ALA A 142 -57.66 6.09 4.29
CA ALA A 142 -59.09 6.11 4.63
C ALA A 142 -59.91 6.83 3.53
N SER A 143 -60.80 6.07 2.92
CA SER A 143 -61.87 6.49 2.02
C SER A 143 -62.88 7.42 2.71
N ASN A 144 -63.46 8.41 2.01
CA ASN A 144 -64.89 8.36 1.65
C ASN A 144 -65.34 9.47 0.68
N PRO A 145 -66.45 9.26 -0.08
CA PRO A 145 -66.94 10.09 -1.16
C PRO A 145 -68.16 10.96 -0.80
N ALA A 146 -68.59 11.79 -1.77
CA ALA A 146 -69.87 12.51 -1.97
C ALA A 146 -69.65 14.03 -2.11
N ALA A 147 -69.80 14.62 -3.30
CA ALA A 147 -71.05 15.00 -3.98
C ALA A 147 -71.84 16.08 -3.22
N ASN A 148 -71.68 17.35 -3.65
CA ASN A 148 -72.73 18.19 -4.23
C ASN A 148 -72.10 19.44 -4.87
#